data_AF-A0A6A4PS22-F1
#
_entry.id   AF-A0A6A4PS22-F1
#
_cell.length_a   1.000
_cell.length_b   1.000
_cell.length_c   1.000
_cell.angle_alpha   90.00
_cell.angle_beta   90.00
_cell.angle_gamma   90.00
#
_symmetry.space_group_name_H-M   'P 1'
#
loop_
_entity.id
_entity.type
_entity.pdbx_description
1 polymer ?
#
loop_
_entity_poly.entity_id
_entity_poly.type
_entity_poly.pdbx_seq_one_letter_code
_entity_poly.pdbx_strand_id
1 'polypeptide(L)'
;MSGAETSDVDGLIKGNCMVAGFPLLVLFDSGATHSFVSNDCVDRLKLQTESLPFDLVVSTPTDVPVVVSTVVSRCPVVVNGRTFTVDLICLPLT
;
A
#
# COMPACT_ATOMS: atom_id res chain seq x y z
N MET A 1 -5.57 14.07 12.41
CA MET A 1 -6.73 14.43 11.56
C MET A 1 -7.19 13.14 10.94
N SER A 2 -8.43 12.73 11.19
CA SER A 2 -8.94 11.38 10.90
C SER A 2 -8.79 11.03 9.43
N GLY A 3 -8.05 9.96 9.14
CA GLY A 3 -8.18 9.24 7.88
C GLY A 3 -9.64 8.86 7.69
N ALA A 4 -10.21 9.25 6.56
CA ALA A 4 -11.52 8.77 6.20
C ALA A 4 -11.38 7.26 5.96
N GLU A 5 -11.87 6.47 6.90
CA GLU A 5 -12.04 5.03 6.74
C GLU A 5 -13.03 4.82 5.58
N THR A 6 -12.50 4.56 4.39
CA THR A 6 -13.23 4.43 3.13
C THR A 6 -13.81 3.02 2.94
N SER A 7 -14.25 2.39 4.02
CA SER A 7 -14.76 1.02 3.99
C SER A 7 -15.97 0.87 3.06
N ASP A 8 -16.82 1.90 2.93
CA ASP A 8 -18.11 1.86 2.20
C ASP A 8 -18.31 2.95 1.11
N VAL A 9 -17.25 3.39 0.41
CA VAL A 9 -17.44 4.22 -0.80
C VAL A 9 -17.82 3.32 -1.99
N ASP A 10 -19.04 3.52 -2.48
CA ASP A 10 -19.57 2.89 -3.69
C ASP A 10 -18.66 3.21 -4.89
N GLY A 11 -18.14 2.17 -5.57
CA GLY A 11 -17.23 2.30 -6.72
C GLY A 11 -15.74 1.98 -6.49
N LEU A 12 -15.30 1.67 -5.28
CA LEU A 12 -13.92 1.18 -5.07
C LEU A 12 -13.76 -0.28 -5.52
N ILE A 13 -12.76 -0.54 -6.39
CA ILE A 13 -12.41 -1.90 -6.79
C ILE A 13 -11.51 -2.50 -5.71
N LYS A 14 -12.07 -3.39 -4.90
CA LYS A 14 -11.34 -4.09 -3.83
C LYS A 14 -11.33 -5.59 -4.09
N GLY A 15 -10.31 -6.28 -3.60
CA GLY A 15 -10.26 -7.73 -3.65
C GLY A 15 -9.36 -8.33 -2.58
N ASN A 16 -9.63 -9.56 -2.18
CA ASN A 16 -8.76 -10.29 -1.27
C ASN A 16 -7.56 -10.83 -2.04
N CYS A 17 -6.35 -10.52 -1.56
CA CYS A 17 -5.08 -11.00 -2.11
C CYS A 17 -4.22 -11.58 -1.00
N MET A 18 -3.33 -12.52 -1.36
CA MET A 18 -2.28 -12.94 -0.42
C MET A 18 -1.08 -12.03 -0.63
N VAL A 19 -0.71 -11.25 0.38
CA VAL A 19 0.44 -10.33 0.36
C VAL A 19 1.45 -10.82 1.39
N ALA A 20 2.66 -11.16 0.95
CA ALA A 20 3.68 -11.78 1.82
C ALA A 20 3.16 -13.02 2.60
N GLY A 21 2.20 -13.75 2.02
CA GLY A 21 1.57 -14.92 2.66
C GLY A 21 0.40 -14.59 3.60
N PHE A 22 0.00 -13.32 3.73
CA PHE A 22 -1.12 -12.89 4.56
C PHE A 22 -2.34 -12.51 3.70
N PRO A 23 -3.56 -12.98 4.03
CA PRO A 23 -4.77 -12.55 3.33
C PRO A 23 -5.10 -11.11 3.72
N LEU A 24 -5.10 -10.21 2.73
CA LEU A 24 -5.42 -8.80 2.91
C LEU A 24 -6.48 -8.35 1.91
N LEU A 25 -7.32 -7.41 2.33
CA LEU A 25 -8.15 -6.64 1.43
C LEU A 25 -7.28 -5.58 0.75
N VAL A 26 -7.17 -5.67 -0.57
CA VAL A 26 -6.36 -4.77 -1.40
C VAL A 26 -7.29 -3.89 -2.23
N LEU A 27 -6.94 -2.60 -2.30
CA LEU A 27 -7.58 -1.65 -3.21
C LEU A 27 -6.82 -1.64 -4.55
N PHE A 28 -7.54 -1.85 -5.64
CA PHE A 28 -7.02 -1.71 -7.00
C PHE A 28 -7.31 -0.29 -7.49
N ASP A 29 -6.28 0.55 -7.47
CA ASP A 29 -6.36 1.93 -7.91
C ASP A 29 -5.52 2.12 -9.19
N SER A 30 -6.19 2.19 -10.35
CA SER A 30 -5.52 2.47 -11.62
C SER A 30 -5.07 3.93 -11.77
N GLY A 31 -5.51 4.82 -10.87
CA GLY A 31 -5.05 6.21 -10.80
C GLY A 31 -3.73 6.35 -10.06
N ALA A 32 -3.32 5.35 -9.29
CA ALA A 32 -2.04 5.34 -8.59
C ALA A 32 -0.90 4.96 -9.55
N THR A 33 0.21 5.72 -9.48
CA THR A 33 1.42 5.44 -10.28
C THR A 33 2.30 4.36 -9.67
N HIS A 34 2.16 4.11 -8.37
CA HIS A 34 2.92 3.12 -7.60
C HIS A 34 1.96 2.33 -6.69
N SER A 35 2.41 1.18 -6.22
CA SER A 35 1.67 0.40 -5.21
C SER A 35 2.09 0.83 -3.80
N PHE A 36 1.12 0.84 -2.89
CA PHE A 36 1.32 1.33 -1.52
C PHE A 36 0.85 0.32 -0.48
N VAL A 37 1.46 0.40 0.70
CA VAL A 37 1.05 -0.34 1.90
C VAL A 37 1.05 0.62 3.09
N SER A 38 0.07 0.52 3.98
CA SER A 38 0.05 1.38 5.17
C SER A 38 1.13 0.95 6.17
N ASN A 39 1.70 1.92 6.88
CA ASN A 39 2.65 1.64 7.98
C ASN A 39 2.05 0.69 9.02
N ASP A 40 0.77 0.87 9.38
CA ASP A 40 0.07 -0.03 10.29
C ASP A 40 0.04 -1.48 9.79
N CYS A 41 -0.12 -1.68 8.48
CA CYS A 41 -0.09 -3.01 7.88
C CYS A 41 1.32 -3.62 7.95
N VAL A 42 2.35 -2.82 7.63
CA VAL A 42 3.76 -3.22 7.75
C VAL A 42 4.08 -3.65 9.19
N ASP A 43 3.69 -2.83 10.17
CA ASP A 43 3.95 -3.08 11.59
C ASP A 43 3.18 -4.27 12.13
N ARG A 44 1.92 -4.46 11.70
CA ARG A 44 1.08 -5.59 12.12
C ARG A 44 1.60 -6.91 11.57
N LEU A 45 2.03 -6.92 10.31
CA LEU A 45 2.51 -8.12 9.62
C LEU A 45 4.01 -8.36 9.79
N LYS A 46 4.72 -7.42 10.43
CA LYS A 46 6.19 -7.47 10.63
C LYS A 46 6.95 -7.61 9.31
N LEU A 47 6.50 -6.90 8.28
CA LEU A 47 7.17 -6.88 6.98
C LEU A 47 8.51 -6.16 7.11
N GLN A 48 9.54 -6.69 6.44
CA GLN A 48 10.84 -6.03 6.35
C GLN A 48 10.75 -4.84 5.40
N THR A 49 11.28 -3.69 5.83
CA THR A 49 11.35 -2.48 5.02
C THR A 49 12.80 -2.14 4.68
N GLU A 50 12.97 -1.48 3.54
CA GLU A 50 14.24 -0.94 3.06
C GLU A 50 14.09 0.56 2.85
N SER A 51 15.18 1.31 2.96
CA SER A 51 15.20 2.73 2.61
C SER A 51 15.19 2.89 1.08
N LEU A 52 14.37 3.82 0.59
CA LEU A 52 14.46 4.30 -0.78
C LEU A 52 15.75 5.12 -0.96
N PRO A 53 16.33 5.17 -2.18
CA PRO A 53 17.52 5.96 -2.45
C PRO A 53 17.24 7.48 -2.49
N PHE A 54 15.97 7.88 -2.37
CA PHE A 54 15.51 9.26 -2.34
C PHE A 54 14.20 9.37 -1.56
N ASP A 55 13.88 10.58 -1.12
CA ASP A 55 12.57 10.92 -0.58
C ASP A 55 11.56 11.02 -1.73
N LEU A 56 10.44 10.32 -1.61
CA LEU A 56 9.32 10.41 -2.55
C LEU A 56 8.22 11.29 -1.96
N VAL A 57 7.82 12.32 -2.72
CA VAL A 57 6.68 13.16 -2.36
C VAL A 57 5.44 12.58 -3.04
N VAL A 58 4.53 12.03 -2.25
CA VAL A 58 3.29 11.42 -2.72
C VAL A 58 2.16 12.43 -2.62
N SER A 59 1.58 12.79 -3.75
CA SER A 59 0.33 13.54 -3.79
C SER A 59 -0.81 12.64 -3.30
N THR A 60 -1.53 13.08 -2.28
CA THR A 60 -2.70 12.37 -1.76
C THR A 60 -3.96 13.18 -2.08
N PRO A 61 -5.16 12.56 -2.11
CA PRO A 61 -6.41 13.28 -2.35
C PRO A 61 -6.77 14.36 -1.31
N THR A 62 -6.06 14.41 -0.18
CA THR A 62 -6.32 15.39 0.90
C THR A 62 -5.56 16.71 0.72
N ASP A 63 -5.01 16.98 -0.47
CA ASP A 63 -4.21 18.16 -0.83
C ASP A 63 -2.95 18.39 0.02
N VAL A 64 -2.62 17.48 0.94
CA VAL A 64 -1.39 17.50 1.73
C VAL A 64 -0.46 16.40 1.20
N PRO A 65 0.65 16.76 0.52
CA PRO A 65 1.63 15.79 0.08
C PRO A 65 2.29 15.11 1.28
N VAL A 66 2.58 13.83 1.13
CA VAL A 66 3.26 13.02 2.15
C VAL A 66 4.66 12.67 1.64
N VAL A 67 5.67 12.89 2.47
CA VAL A 67 7.04 12.45 2.16
C VAL A 67 7.23 11.05 2.70
N VAL A 68 7.68 10.13 1.84
CA VAL A 68 7.98 8.75 2.19
C VAL A 68 9.37 8.36 1.71
N SER A 69 10.06 7.55 2.50
CA SER A 69 11.44 7.14 2.23
C SER A 69 11.68 5.64 2.47
N THR A 70 10.61 4.86 2.61
CA THR A 70 10.67 3.43 2.90
C THR A 70 9.77 2.62 1.97
N VAL A 71 10.20 1.38 1.71
CA VAL A 71 9.53 0.45 0.80
C VAL A 71 9.62 -0.97 1.34
N VAL A 72 8.60 -1.79 1.11
CA VAL A 72 8.69 -3.25 1.17
C VAL A 72 9.08 -3.75 -0.21
N SER A 73 10.37 -4.06 -0.37
CA SER A 73 10.98 -4.46 -1.63
C SER A 73 10.59 -5.90 -2.01
N ARG A 74 10.27 -6.12 -3.29
CA ARG A 74 10.01 -7.45 -3.89
C ARG A 74 8.97 -8.28 -3.11
N CYS A 75 7.92 -7.63 -2.62
CA CYS A 75 6.84 -8.28 -1.89
C CYS A 75 6.06 -9.23 -2.83
N PRO A 76 5.88 -10.52 -2.48
CA PRO A 76 5.08 -11.43 -3.28
C PRO A 76 3.59 -11.18 -3.03
N VAL A 77 2.84 -10.93 -4.11
CA VAL A 77 1.39 -10.72 -4.11
C VAL A 77 0.74 -11.76 -5.00
N VAL A 78 -0.20 -12.53 -4.46
CA VAL A 78 -0.96 -13.54 -5.22
C VAL A 78 -2.33 -12.98 -5.59
N VAL A 79 -2.58 -12.92 -6.90
CA VAL A 79 -3.87 -12.52 -7.49
C VAL A 79 -4.32 -13.65 -8.43
N ASN A 80 -5.50 -14.22 -8.18
CA ASN A 80 -6.06 -15.31 -8.99
C ASN A 80 -5.08 -16.49 -9.21
N GLY A 81 -4.35 -16.88 -8.16
CA GLY A 81 -3.39 -17.98 -8.19
C GLY A 81 -2.07 -17.67 -8.89
N ARG A 82 -1.85 -16.43 -9.33
CA ARG A 82 -0.58 -15.97 -9.93
C ARG A 82 0.17 -15.08 -8.95
N THR A 83 1.46 -15.33 -8.80
CA THR A 83 2.35 -14.54 -7.94
C THR A 83 3.01 -13.42 -8.75
N PHE A 84 2.90 -12.20 -8.24
CA PHE A 84 3.57 -11.01 -8.74
C PHE A 84 4.56 -10.53 -7.69
N THR A 85 5.72 -10.08 -8.13
CA THR A 85 6.71 -9.43 -7.26
C THR A 85 6.50 -7.92 -7.39
N VAL A 86 6.17 -7.26 -6.28
CA VAL A 86 5.75 -5.86 -6.24
C VAL A 86 6.53 -5.10 -5.18
N ASP A 87 6.99 -3.89 -5.50
CA ASP A 87 7.50 -2.96 -4.50
C ASP A 87 6.33 -2.16 -3.91
N LEU A 88 6.16 -2.22 -2.58
CA LEU A 88 5.08 -1.54 -1.87
C LEU A 88 5.64 -0.36 -1.08
N ILE A 89 5.31 0.85 -1.47
CA ILE A 89 5.77 2.07 -0.80
C ILE A 89 4.99 2.27 0.50
N CYS A 90 5.70 2.53 1.59
CA CYS A 90 5.10 2.63 2.91
C CYS A 90 4.45 4.01 3.12
N LEU A 91 3.12 4.06 3.15
CA LEU A 91 2.36 5.28 3.40
C LEU A 91 1.91 5.37 4.87
N PRO A 92 2.14 6.51 5.55
CA PRO A 92 1.46 6.83 6.78
C PRO A 92 0.01 7.25 6.47
N LEU A 93 -0.91 6.29 6.47
CA LEU A 93 -2.34 6.57 6.47
C LEU A 93 -2.76 6.89 7.91
N THR A 94 -2.92 8.17 8.24
CA THR A 94 -3.50 8.66 9.51
C THR A 94 -4.99 8.84 9.40
#